data_AF-A0AA43FHW1-F1
#
_entry.id   AF-A0AA43FHW1-F1
#
_cell.length_a   1.000
_cell.length_b   1.000
_cell.length_c   1.000
_cell.angle_alpha   90.00
_cell.angle_beta   90.00
_cell.angle_gamma   90.00
#
_symmetry.space_group_name_H-M   'P 1'
#
loop_
_entity.id
_entity.type
_entity.pdbx_description
1 polymer ?
#
loop_
_entity_poly.entity_id
_entity_poly.type
_entity_poly.pdbx_seq_one_letter_code
_entity_poly.pdbx_strand_id
1 'polypeptide(L)'
;MDIDKIEYLSERERRIARALLDDGSISLPEFREFLLRRERTDKNGKAHLGDILIKEGHITQQTLDEFFQDNNRLYLALLDKMREGGYISPAQYAIVIKDEVSKTNVVSALEKNNIMTRANFVRLCANRMNLFKLGEWLVMRKKIEPKVLERALEEQRVNNLEDYLVHKGLVKKERISELVEIMGLH
;
A
#
# COMPACT_ATOMS: atom_id res chain seq x y z
N MET A 1 21.34 19.80 -5.13
CA MET A 1 20.15 19.48 -4.29
C MET A 1 20.59 19.63 -2.87
N ASP A 2 19.86 20.40 -2.07
CA ASP A 2 20.23 20.73 -0.71
C ASP A 2 19.59 19.71 0.25
N ILE A 3 20.35 18.68 0.63
CA ILE A 3 19.86 17.56 1.48
C ILE A 3 19.35 18.07 2.83
N ASP A 4 19.90 19.19 3.32
CA ASP A 4 19.53 19.77 4.62
C ASP A 4 18.14 20.40 4.62
N LYS A 5 17.56 20.65 3.43
CA LYS A 5 16.21 21.21 3.27
C LYS A 5 15.13 20.15 3.07
N ILE A 6 15.47 18.87 3.14
CA ILE A 6 14.50 17.79 2.96
C ILE A 6 13.85 17.49 4.31
N GLU A 7 12.64 18.00 4.52
CA GLU A 7 11.93 17.99 5.81
C GLU A 7 11.53 16.58 6.29
N TYR A 8 11.28 15.64 5.37
CA TYR A 8 10.82 14.28 5.68
C TYR A 8 11.94 13.25 5.89
N LEU A 9 13.20 13.72 6.00
CA LEU A 9 14.33 12.92 6.46
C LEU A 9 14.73 13.30 7.88
N SER A 10 15.09 12.32 8.69
CA SER A 10 15.74 12.56 9.97
C SER A 10 17.16 13.13 9.78
N GLU A 11 17.69 13.78 10.81
CA GLU A 11 19.08 14.25 10.80
C GLU A 11 20.08 13.11 10.53
N ARG A 12 19.84 11.95 11.16
CA ARG A 12 20.62 10.73 10.92
C ARG A 12 20.59 10.33 9.44
N GLU A 13 19.41 10.24 8.84
CA GLU A 13 19.27 9.88 7.41
C GLU A 13 19.95 10.90 6.50
N ARG A 14 19.88 12.20 6.81
CA ARG A 14 20.59 13.23 6.05
C ARG A 14 22.10 13.06 6.09
N ARG A 15 22.67 12.77 7.28
CA ARG A 15 24.12 12.55 7.46
C ARG A 15 24.60 11.29 6.71
N ILE A 16 23.86 10.19 6.81
CA ILE A 16 24.16 8.94 6.09
C ILE A 16 24.06 9.16 4.57
N ALA A 17 22.97 9.77 4.08
CA ALA A 17 22.79 10.05 2.67
C ALA A 17 23.92 10.90 2.08
N ARG A 18 24.36 11.94 2.82
CA ARG A 18 25.46 12.80 2.41
C ARG A 18 26.75 12.00 2.23
N ALA A 19 27.15 11.23 3.23
CA ALA A 19 28.39 10.46 3.15
C ALA A 19 28.38 9.44 2.00
N LEU A 20 27.24 8.76 1.78
CA LEU A 20 27.09 7.79 0.69
C LEU A 20 27.06 8.43 -0.71
N LEU A 21 26.57 9.67 -0.83
CA LEU A 21 26.61 10.41 -2.09
C LEU A 21 28.01 10.98 -2.35
N ASP A 22 28.68 11.47 -1.31
CA ASP A 22 30.02 12.06 -1.40
C ASP A 22 31.10 11.01 -1.74
N ASP A 23 30.98 9.79 -1.19
CA ASP A 23 31.89 8.68 -1.48
C ASP A 23 31.50 7.86 -2.73
N GLY A 24 30.36 8.17 -3.34
CA GLY A 24 29.86 7.53 -4.56
C GLY A 24 29.24 6.14 -4.34
N SER A 25 29.03 5.69 -3.10
CA SER A 25 28.35 4.43 -2.78
C SER A 25 26.90 4.39 -3.30
N ILE A 26 26.26 5.56 -3.43
CA ILE A 26 24.97 5.71 -4.10
C ILE A 26 25.00 6.90 -5.05
N SER A 27 24.25 6.80 -6.13
CA SER A 27 24.07 7.88 -7.09
C SER A 27 22.91 8.80 -6.72
N LEU A 28 22.95 10.04 -7.22
CA LEU A 28 21.86 11.00 -7.03
C LEU A 28 20.51 10.49 -7.58
N PRO A 29 20.42 9.80 -8.73
CA PRO A 29 19.18 9.15 -9.18
C PRO A 29 18.63 8.13 -8.19
N GLU A 30 19.47 7.24 -7.64
CA GLU A 30 19.03 6.22 -6.68
C GLU A 30 18.51 6.84 -5.37
N PHE A 31 19.18 7.90 -4.90
CA PHE A 31 18.71 8.65 -3.75
C PHE A 31 17.40 9.38 -4.02
N ARG A 32 17.20 9.95 -5.22
CA ARG A 32 15.90 10.55 -5.61
C ARG A 32 14.77 9.53 -5.64
N GLU A 33 15.02 8.30 -6.05
CA GLU A 33 14.01 7.24 -6.01
C GLU A 33 13.55 6.96 -4.57
N PHE A 34 14.49 6.92 -3.62
CA PHE A 34 14.17 6.83 -2.20
C PHE A 34 13.33 8.02 -1.72
N LEU A 35 13.68 9.25 -2.07
CA LEU A 35 12.92 10.45 -1.68
C LEU A 35 11.47 10.38 -2.18
N LEU A 36 11.26 9.98 -3.43
CA LEU A 36 9.91 9.81 -4.00
C LEU A 36 9.12 8.73 -3.25
N ARG A 37 9.77 7.64 -2.84
CA ARG A 37 9.14 6.61 -1.99
C ARG A 37 8.78 7.17 -0.62
N ARG A 38 9.69 7.88 0.03
CA ARG A 38 9.50 8.46 1.37
C ARG A 38 8.38 9.49 1.40
N GLU A 39 8.33 10.38 0.41
CA GLU A 39 7.27 11.37 0.26
C GLU A 39 5.89 10.70 0.09
N ARG A 40 5.81 9.61 -0.69
CA ARG A 40 4.56 8.84 -0.83
C ARG A 40 4.14 8.20 0.48
N THR A 41 5.08 7.62 1.24
CA THR A 41 4.81 7.01 2.54
C THR A 41 4.37 8.04 3.57
N ASP A 42 4.97 9.24 3.56
CA ASP A 42 4.61 10.31 4.50
C ASP A 42 3.19 10.85 4.21
N LYS A 43 2.84 11.01 2.93
CA LYS A 43 1.50 11.48 2.51
C LYS A 43 0.40 10.44 2.68
N ASN A 44 0.66 9.18 2.33
CA ASN A 44 -0.36 8.15 2.20
C ASN A 44 -0.27 7.06 3.28
N GLY A 45 0.69 7.16 4.19
CA GLY A 45 1.02 6.08 5.10
C GLY A 45 1.81 4.95 4.43
N LYS A 46 2.15 3.95 5.25
CA LYS A 46 2.92 2.79 4.81
C LYS A 46 2.11 1.92 3.85
N ALA A 47 2.73 1.48 2.76
CA ALA A 47 2.09 0.58 1.80
C ALA A 47 1.60 -0.71 2.49
N HIS A 48 0.34 -1.08 2.27
CA HIS A 48 -0.20 -2.32 2.79
C HIS A 48 0.21 -3.50 1.90
N LEU A 49 0.29 -4.69 2.48
CA LEU A 49 0.66 -5.92 1.78
C LEU A 49 -0.21 -6.15 0.53
N GLY A 50 -1.52 -5.87 0.62
CA GLY A 50 -2.43 -5.96 -0.53
C GLY A 50 -2.04 -5.04 -1.69
N ASP A 51 -1.64 -3.81 -1.40
CA ASP A 51 -1.27 -2.82 -2.42
C ASP A 51 0.03 -3.22 -3.12
N ILE A 52 1.00 -3.75 -2.36
CA ILE A 52 2.28 -4.26 -2.90
C ILE A 52 2.00 -5.42 -3.86
N LEU A 53 1.18 -6.39 -3.44
CA LEU A 53 0.87 -7.56 -4.26
C LEU A 53 0.07 -7.21 -5.53
N ILE A 54 -0.82 -6.20 -5.46
CA ILE A 54 -1.52 -5.68 -6.64
C ILE A 54 -0.50 -5.03 -7.59
N LYS A 55 0.37 -4.16 -7.08
CA LYS A 55 1.39 -3.46 -7.88
C LYS A 55 2.32 -4.44 -8.59
N GLU A 56 2.68 -5.55 -7.94
CA GLU A 56 3.54 -6.60 -8.51
C GLU A 56 2.79 -7.53 -9.47
N GLY A 57 1.47 -7.36 -9.65
CA GLY A 57 0.67 -8.17 -10.56
C GLY A 57 0.39 -9.58 -10.05
N HIS A 58 0.58 -9.84 -8.75
CA HIS A 58 0.36 -11.16 -8.14
C HIS A 58 -1.11 -11.43 -7.80
N ILE A 59 -2.00 -10.45 -7.96
CA ILE A 59 -3.43 -10.57 -7.67
C ILE A 59 -4.22 -10.57 -8.97
N THR A 60 -4.94 -11.66 -9.22
CA THR A 60 -5.82 -11.78 -10.39
C THR A 60 -7.16 -11.11 -10.13
N GLN A 61 -7.88 -10.79 -11.22
CA GLN A 61 -9.25 -10.27 -11.11
C GLN A 61 -10.19 -11.26 -10.41
N GLN A 62 -10.02 -12.56 -10.66
CA GLN A 62 -10.78 -13.61 -9.99
C GLN A 62 -10.53 -13.60 -8.48
N THR A 63 -9.26 -13.46 -8.05
CA THR A 63 -8.91 -13.40 -6.62
C THR A 63 -9.55 -12.19 -5.93
N LEU A 64 -9.61 -11.04 -6.60
CA LEU A 64 -10.32 -9.86 -6.10
C LEU A 64 -11.83 -10.12 -6.01
N ASP A 65 -12.42 -10.82 -6.98
CA ASP A 65 -13.84 -11.13 -6.97
C ASP A 65 -14.21 -12.08 -5.83
N GLU A 66 -13.39 -13.10 -5.58
CA GLU A 66 -13.53 -13.99 -4.42
C GLU A 66 -13.40 -13.22 -3.10
N PHE A 67 -12.42 -12.32 -3.00
CA PHE A 67 -12.29 -11.43 -1.84
C PHE A 67 -13.55 -10.60 -1.63
N PHE A 68 -14.12 -10.04 -2.69
CA PHE A 68 -15.35 -9.25 -2.59
C PHE A 68 -16.56 -10.10 -2.18
N GLN A 69 -16.66 -11.32 -2.70
CA GLN A 69 -17.72 -12.26 -2.37
C GLN A 69 -17.67 -12.70 -0.90
N ASP A 70 -16.48 -13.08 -0.42
CA ASP A 70 -16.26 -13.50 0.98
C ASP A 70 -16.69 -12.42 1.99
N ASN A 71 -16.58 -11.16 1.59
CA ASN A 71 -16.88 -10.00 2.43
C ASN A 71 -18.23 -9.34 2.07
N ASN A 72 -19.03 -9.95 1.18
CA ASN A 72 -20.21 -9.31 0.59
C ASN A 72 -21.23 -8.84 1.63
N ARG A 73 -21.46 -9.63 2.68
CA ARG A 73 -22.37 -9.25 3.79
C ARG A 73 -21.94 -7.93 4.45
N LEU A 74 -20.64 -7.72 4.63
CA LEU A 74 -20.12 -6.49 5.22
C LEU A 74 -20.26 -5.31 4.24
N TYR A 75 -20.06 -5.56 2.95
CA TYR A 75 -20.23 -4.53 1.93
C TYR A 75 -21.69 -4.12 1.70
N LEU A 76 -22.65 -5.04 1.88
CA LEU A 76 -24.07 -4.70 1.91
C LEU A 76 -24.39 -3.78 3.10
N ALA A 77 -23.89 -4.09 4.30
CA ALA A 77 -24.07 -3.20 5.46
C ALA A 77 -23.40 -1.83 5.27
N LEU A 78 -22.27 -1.78 4.55
CA LEU A 78 -21.65 -0.51 4.17
C LEU A 78 -22.49 0.25 3.14
N LEU A 79 -23.08 -0.44 2.16
CA LEU A 79 -23.98 0.16 1.19
C LEU A 79 -25.17 0.83 1.88
N ASP A 80 -25.73 0.20 2.92
CA ASP A 80 -26.80 0.79 3.74
C ASP A 80 -26.36 2.10 4.38
N LYS A 81 -25.17 2.11 4.99
CA LYS A 81 -24.59 3.33 5.58
C LYS A 81 -24.28 4.40 4.53
N MET A 82 -23.87 4.00 3.32
CA MET A 82 -23.63 4.93 2.21
C MET A 82 -24.93 5.60 1.76
N ARG A 83 -26.04 4.86 1.75
CA ARG A 83 -27.37 5.42 1.46
C ARG A 83 -27.80 6.40 2.55
N GLU A 84 -27.68 6.00 3.81
CA GLU A 84 -28.03 6.85 4.96
C GLU A 84 -27.18 8.14 5.01
N GLY A 85 -25.91 8.03 4.66
CA GLY A 85 -25.00 9.18 4.58
C GLY A 85 -25.11 10.01 3.29
N GLY A 86 -26.01 9.67 2.37
CA GLY A 86 -26.22 10.41 1.12
C GLY A 86 -25.14 10.23 0.04
N TYR A 87 -24.23 9.26 0.19
CA TYR A 87 -23.20 8.96 -0.81
C TYR A 87 -23.74 8.25 -2.05
N ILE A 88 -24.88 7.58 -1.90
CA ILE A 88 -25.65 6.99 -2.98
C ILE A 88 -27.11 7.40 -2.80
N SER A 89 -27.77 7.73 -3.90
CA SER A 89 -29.19 8.08 -3.87
C SER A 89 -30.07 6.86 -3.57
N PRO A 90 -31.30 7.06 -3.05
CA PRO A 90 -32.26 5.97 -2.88
C PRO A 90 -32.55 5.20 -4.19
N ALA A 91 -32.55 5.89 -5.33
CA ALA A 91 -32.75 5.28 -6.64
C ALA A 91 -31.57 4.36 -7.03
N GLN A 92 -30.32 4.82 -6.85
CA GLN A 92 -29.13 4.01 -7.10
C GLN A 92 -29.06 2.80 -6.16
N TYR A 93 -29.36 3.00 -4.88
CA TYR A 93 -29.43 1.90 -3.91
C TYR A 93 -30.47 0.84 -4.32
N ALA A 94 -31.67 1.27 -4.73
CA ALA A 94 -32.71 0.36 -5.18
C ALA A 94 -32.34 -0.43 -6.45
N ILE A 95 -31.57 0.17 -7.36
CA ILE A 95 -31.02 -0.52 -8.54
C ILE A 95 -30.06 -1.64 -8.10
N VAL A 96 -29.12 -1.34 -7.19
CA VAL A 96 -28.11 -2.30 -6.73
C VAL A 96 -28.74 -3.47 -6.00
N ILE A 97 -29.64 -3.22 -5.05
CA ILE A 97 -30.26 -4.29 -4.23
C ILE A 97 -31.18 -5.20 -5.06
N LYS A 98 -31.77 -4.69 -6.15
CA LYS A 98 -32.55 -5.50 -7.09
C LYS A 98 -31.69 -6.31 -8.06
N ASP A 99 -30.41 -5.99 -8.22
CA ASP A 99 -29.51 -6.78 -9.05
C ASP A 99 -29.18 -8.09 -8.32
N GLU A 100 -29.47 -9.23 -8.96
CA GLU A 100 -29.17 -10.56 -8.41
C GLU A 100 -27.67 -10.74 -8.08
N VAL A 101 -26.77 -10.07 -8.82
CA VAL A 101 -25.33 -10.08 -8.55
C VAL A 101 -25.02 -9.50 -7.16
N SER A 102 -25.83 -8.58 -6.65
CA SER A 102 -25.58 -7.96 -5.34
C SER A 102 -25.66 -8.92 -4.15
N LYS A 103 -26.40 -10.04 -4.32
CA LYS A 103 -26.54 -11.09 -3.30
C LYS A 103 -25.22 -11.82 -3.03
N THR A 104 -24.34 -11.89 -4.03
CA THR A 104 -23.03 -12.54 -3.93
C THR A 104 -21.87 -11.56 -3.99
N ASN A 105 -21.99 -10.47 -4.75
CA ASN A 105 -20.95 -9.46 -4.90
C ASN A 105 -21.55 -8.07 -5.24
N VAL A 106 -21.86 -7.30 -4.20
CA VAL A 106 -22.41 -5.95 -4.29
C VAL A 106 -21.48 -4.96 -4.99
N VAL A 107 -20.15 -5.15 -4.90
CA VAL A 107 -19.18 -4.29 -5.56
C VAL A 107 -19.26 -4.48 -7.08
N SER A 108 -19.43 -5.72 -7.54
CA SER A 108 -19.66 -6.01 -8.96
C SER A 108 -21.00 -5.47 -9.43
N ALA A 109 -22.06 -5.54 -8.62
CA ALA A 109 -23.35 -4.94 -8.95
C ALA A 109 -23.27 -3.41 -9.06
N LEU A 110 -22.54 -2.74 -8.17
CA LEU A 110 -22.29 -1.29 -8.23
C LEU A 110 -21.59 -0.88 -9.53
N GLU A 111 -20.57 -1.63 -9.93
CA GLU A 111 -19.79 -1.34 -11.14
C GLU A 111 -20.59 -1.62 -12.40
N LYS A 112 -21.27 -2.76 -12.47
CA LYS A 112 -22.14 -3.15 -13.59
C LYS A 112 -23.24 -2.12 -13.87
N ASN A 113 -23.78 -1.51 -12.82
CA ASN A 113 -24.82 -0.48 -12.93
C ASN A 113 -24.25 0.94 -13.10
N ASN A 114 -22.94 1.10 -13.35
CA ASN A 114 -22.25 2.38 -13.51
C ASN A 114 -22.43 3.35 -12.33
N ILE A 115 -22.66 2.83 -11.13
CA ILE A 115 -22.84 3.64 -9.92
C ILE A 115 -21.47 3.96 -9.31
N MET A 116 -20.62 2.94 -9.21
CA MET A 116 -19.29 3.09 -8.63
C MET A 116 -18.35 2.01 -9.14
N THR A 117 -17.15 2.41 -9.58
CA THR A 117 -16.06 1.49 -9.93
C THR A 117 -15.53 0.76 -8.70
N ARG A 118 -14.99 -0.45 -8.86
CA ARG A 118 -14.31 -1.19 -7.78
C ARG A 118 -13.24 -0.36 -7.05
N ALA A 119 -12.42 0.38 -7.80
CA ALA A 119 -11.34 1.20 -7.24
C ALA A 119 -11.86 2.29 -6.28
N ASN A 120 -12.91 3.01 -6.68
CA ASN A 120 -13.56 4.01 -5.84
C ASN A 120 -14.20 3.40 -4.58
N PHE A 121 -14.81 2.22 -4.71
CA PHE A 121 -15.39 1.50 -3.57
C PHE A 121 -14.30 1.11 -2.56
N VAL A 122 -13.19 0.53 -3.01
CA VAL A 122 -12.04 0.17 -2.16
C VAL A 122 -11.47 1.39 -1.44
N ARG A 123 -11.31 2.52 -2.15
CA ARG A 123 -10.82 3.77 -1.54
C ARG A 123 -11.75 4.28 -0.44
N LEU A 124 -13.07 4.19 -0.63
CA LEU A 124 -14.05 4.57 0.40
C LEU A 124 -13.99 3.63 1.62
N CYS A 125 -13.83 2.33 1.38
CA CYS A 125 -13.67 1.32 2.44
C CYS A 125 -12.39 1.54 3.26
N ALA A 126 -11.27 1.79 2.59
CA ALA A 126 -9.98 2.03 3.22
C ALA A 126 -10.04 3.21 4.20
N ASN A 127 -10.68 4.31 3.79
CA ASN A 127 -10.76 5.53 4.59
C ASN A 127 -11.71 5.45 5.80
N ARG A 128 -12.70 4.56 5.78
CA ARG A 128 -13.79 4.57 6.79
C ARG A 128 -13.75 3.45 7.80
N MET A 129 -13.09 2.34 7.46
CA MET A 129 -13.38 1.11 8.17
C MET A 129 -12.15 0.38 8.69
N ASN A 130 -10.91 0.63 8.21
CA ASN A 130 -9.72 -0.18 8.57
C ASN A 130 -9.93 -1.71 8.47
N LEU A 131 -11.06 -2.16 7.90
CA LEU A 131 -11.61 -3.51 8.11
C LEU A 131 -11.14 -4.49 7.05
N PHE A 132 -10.40 -4.03 6.05
CA PHE A 132 -10.18 -4.81 4.84
C PHE A 132 -8.74 -4.73 4.40
N LYS A 133 -7.93 -5.62 4.95
CA LYS A 133 -6.57 -5.84 4.48
C LYS A 133 -6.59 -7.03 3.54
N LEU A 134 -6.75 -6.75 2.24
CA LEU A 134 -6.64 -7.73 1.17
C LEU A 134 -5.42 -8.64 1.39
N GLY A 135 -4.28 -8.07 1.78
CA GLY A 135 -3.08 -8.83 2.14
C GLY A 135 -3.28 -9.89 3.23
N GLU A 136 -3.98 -9.57 4.32
CA GLU A 136 -4.25 -10.54 5.40
C GLU A 136 -5.20 -11.64 4.93
N TRP A 137 -6.25 -11.28 4.19
CA TRP A 137 -7.19 -12.26 3.62
C TRP A 137 -6.48 -13.24 2.68
N LEU A 138 -5.61 -12.72 1.80
CA LEU A 138 -4.85 -13.54 0.87
C LEU A 138 -3.92 -14.55 1.58
N VAL A 139 -3.29 -14.12 2.68
CA VAL A 139 -2.46 -14.98 3.53
C VAL A 139 -3.31 -16.06 4.21
N MET A 140 -4.42 -15.66 4.84
CA MET A 140 -5.33 -16.60 5.52
C MET A 140 -5.91 -17.65 4.57
N ARG A 141 -6.21 -17.26 3.33
CA ARG A 141 -6.75 -18.15 2.28
C ARG A 141 -5.67 -18.92 1.51
N LYS A 142 -4.39 -18.75 1.83
CA LYS A 142 -3.24 -19.36 1.13
C LYS A 142 -3.28 -19.09 -0.39
N LYS A 143 -3.68 -17.88 -0.78
CA LYS A 143 -3.81 -17.44 -2.19
C LYS A 143 -2.52 -16.84 -2.76
N ILE A 144 -1.45 -16.80 -1.97
CA ILE A 144 -0.14 -16.26 -2.37
C ILE A 144 0.92 -17.33 -2.11
N GLU A 145 1.85 -17.49 -3.04
CA GLU A 145 3.01 -18.35 -2.86
C GLU A 145 3.93 -17.82 -1.75
N PRO A 146 4.52 -18.69 -0.91
CA PRO A 146 5.39 -18.26 0.20
C PRO A 146 6.52 -17.31 -0.22
N LYS A 147 7.16 -17.56 -1.38
CA LYS A 147 8.25 -16.72 -1.91
C LYS A 147 7.79 -15.32 -2.31
N VAL A 148 6.56 -15.20 -2.81
CA VAL A 148 5.95 -13.91 -3.18
C VAL A 148 5.59 -13.15 -1.90
N LEU A 149 5.00 -13.85 -0.94
CA LEU A 149 4.66 -13.26 0.36
C LEU A 149 5.90 -12.73 1.09
N GLU A 150 6.98 -13.51 1.14
CA GLU A 150 8.24 -13.11 1.78
C GLU A 150 8.78 -11.82 1.18
N ARG A 151 8.88 -11.76 -0.15
CA ARG A 151 9.33 -10.55 -0.87
C ARG A 151 8.42 -9.34 -0.62
N ALA A 152 7.11 -9.53 -0.68
CA ALA A 152 6.16 -8.45 -0.45
C ALA A 152 6.22 -7.93 1.00
N LEU A 153 6.49 -8.81 1.97
CA LEU A 153 6.74 -8.44 3.36
C LEU A 153 8.08 -7.71 3.53
N GLU A 154 9.13 -8.09 2.80
CA GLU A 154 10.39 -7.36 2.77
C GLU A 154 10.21 -5.93 2.23
N GLU A 155 9.53 -5.78 1.09
CA GLU A 155 9.19 -4.47 0.53
C GLU A 155 8.32 -3.65 1.50
N GLN A 156 7.39 -4.32 2.18
CA GLN A 156 6.61 -3.67 3.24
C GLN A 156 7.50 -3.25 4.40
N ARG A 157 8.58 -3.95 4.75
CA ARG A 157 9.41 -3.62 5.90
C ARG A 157 10.30 -2.40 5.71
N VAL A 158 10.56 -1.95 4.49
CA VAL A 158 11.39 -0.79 4.20
C VAL A 158 10.75 0.49 4.74
N ASN A 159 11.29 1.04 5.84
CA ASN A 159 10.75 2.22 6.49
C ASN A 159 11.64 3.45 6.36
N ASN A 160 12.96 3.26 6.45
CA ASN A 160 13.95 4.33 6.47
C ASN A 160 14.94 4.20 5.30
N LEU A 161 15.86 5.15 5.19
CA LEU A 161 16.92 5.13 4.18
C LEU A 161 17.75 3.83 4.24
N GLU A 162 18.16 3.41 5.44
CA GLU A 162 19.04 2.27 5.64
C GLU A 162 18.40 0.96 5.13
N ASP A 163 17.15 0.72 5.52
CA ASP A 163 16.35 -0.40 5.05
C ASP A 163 16.25 -0.41 3.52
N TYR A 164 16.02 0.77 2.92
CA TYR A 164 15.89 0.91 1.48
C TYR A 164 17.17 0.54 0.75
N LEU A 165 18.30 1.06 1.22
CA LEU A 165 19.60 0.83 0.59
C LEU A 165 20.00 -0.65 0.63
N VAL A 166 19.78 -1.31 1.77
CA VAL A 166 20.04 -2.75 1.93
C VAL A 166 19.08 -3.56 1.08
N HIS A 167 17.78 -3.26 1.12
CA HIS A 167 16.76 -3.98 0.35
C HIS A 167 17.00 -3.90 -1.16
N LYS A 168 17.42 -2.73 -1.66
CA LYS A 168 17.77 -2.54 -3.07
C LYS A 168 19.15 -3.08 -3.45
N GLY A 169 19.92 -3.59 -2.49
CA GLY A 169 21.28 -4.06 -2.73
C GLY A 169 22.27 -2.96 -3.14
N LEU A 170 21.94 -1.70 -2.87
CA LEU A 170 22.78 -0.54 -3.20
C LEU A 170 23.96 -0.44 -2.25
N VAL A 171 23.72 -0.72 -0.96
CA VAL A 171 24.74 -0.64 0.08
C VAL A 171 24.60 -1.85 1.00
N LYS A 172 25.73 -2.45 1.39
CA LYS A 172 25.76 -3.55 2.37
C LYS A 172 25.46 -3.03 3.77
N LYS A 173 24.81 -3.85 4.60
CA LYS A 173 24.45 -3.49 5.97
C LYS A 173 25.67 -3.10 6.80
N GLU A 174 26.79 -3.79 6.60
CA GLU A 174 28.05 -3.53 7.32
C GLU A 174 28.55 -2.11 7.05
N ARG A 175 28.46 -1.64 5.80
CA ARG A 175 28.88 -0.29 5.43
C ARG A 175 28.04 0.79 6.11
N ILE A 176 26.74 0.56 6.25
CA ILE A 176 25.84 1.47 6.97
C ILE A 176 26.22 1.52 8.46
N SER A 177 26.46 0.35 9.08
CA SER A 177 26.90 0.26 10.47
C SER A 177 28.21 1.01 10.72
N GLU A 178 29.20 0.86 9.82
CA GLU A 178 30.46 1.61 9.89
C GLU A 178 30.24 3.12 9.86
N LEU A 179 29.41 3.62 8.94
CA LEU A 179 29.12 5.06 8.85
C LEU A 179 28.42 5.57 10.11
N VAL A 180 27.48 4.80 10.64
CA VAL A 180 26.77 5.11 11.88
C VAL A 180 27.73 5.21 13.06
N GLU A 181 28.67 4.26 13.18
CA GLU A 181 29.68 4.24 14.24
C GLU A 181 30.66 5.41 14.12
N ILE A 182 31.22 5.64 12.92
CA ILE A 182 32.16 6.75 12.64
C ILE A 182 31.53 8.10 12.96
N MET A 183 30.24 8.26 12.67
CA MET A 183 29.52 9.53 12.85
C MET A 183 28.92 9.73 14.24
N GLY A 184 28.97 8.71 15.11
CA GLY A 184 28.36 8.72 16.44
C GLY A 184 26.83 8.85 16.41
N LEU A 185 26.18 8.21 15.43
CA LEU A 185 24.74 8.31 15.21
C LEU A 185 23.98 7.20 15.99
N HIS A 186 23.77 7.39 17.29
CA HIS A 186 22.99 6.45 18.11
C HIS A 186 21.48 6.67 17.96
#